data_AF-A0A3A0EKN3-F1
#
_entry.id   AF-A0A3A0EKN3-F1
#
_cell.length_a   1.000
_cell.length_b   1.000
_cell.length_c   1.000
_cell.angle_alpha   90.00
_cell.angle_beta   90.00
_cell.angle_gamma   90.00
#
_symmetry.space_group_name_H-M   'P 1'
#
loop_
_entity.id
_entity.type
_entity.pdbx_description
1 polymer ?
#
loop_
_entity_poly.entity_id
_entity_poly.type
_entity_poly.pdbx_seq_one_letter_code
_entity_poly.pdbx_strand_id
1 'polypeptide(L)'
;MSDENQGFIKTPRQLITVIVLAFVVPITIIGLLVKFVGNSTRTGAGADAMTPEAIEARIRPVAGFELADASAPAASAPAAAPAAAAPAPAATPAAAPAAAAAPAPAAPAPAASAASSAEGKKVYDATCMVCHATGVAGAPKTGDKGAWAPRMAAGEDTLVKHAIDGLRAMPPRGGNAKLSDAQVRAAVEHMLAALK
;
A
#
# COMPACT_ATOMS: atom_id res chain seq x y z
N MET A 1 26.50 -46.69 26.73
CA MET A 1 26.29 -45.82 25.56
C MET A 1 26.26 -46.69 24.31
N SER A 2 25.34 -46.40 23.39
CA SER A 2 25.11 -47.04 22.06
C SER A 2 23.85 -47.90 22.05
N ASP A 3 22.72 -47.28 21.68
CA ASP A 3 21.64 -47.84 20.83
C ASP A 3 20.40 -46.92 20.72
N GLU A 4 20.46 -45.66 21.18
CA GLU A 4 19.35 -44.69 21.01
C GLU A 4 19.31 -44.00 19.62
N ASN A 5 20.23 -44.34 18.71
CA ASN A 5 20.26 -43.82 17.33
C ASN A 5 19.85 -44.88 16.28
N GLN A 6 18.92 -45.79 16.61
CA GLN A 6 18.30 -46.61 15.58
C GLN A 6 17.36 -45.75 14.73
N GLY A 7 17.82 -45.40 13.52
CA GLY A 7 17.05 -44.61 12.55
C GLY A 7 15.64 -45.16 12.37
N PHE A 8 14.65 -44.27 12.45
CA PHE A 8 13.21 -44.58 12.30
C PHE A 8 12.88 -45.30 10.98
N ILE A 9 13.75 -45.20 9.97
CA ILE A 9 13.64 -45.83 8.66
C ILE A 9 14.36 -47.18 8.64
N LYS A 10 13.62 -48.30 8.73
CA LYS A 10 14.21 -49.65 8.78
C LYS A 10 14.28 -50.34 7.41
N THR A 11 13.59 -49.81 6.40
CA THR A 11 13.59 -50.40 5.05
C THR A 11 13.76 -49.32 3.97
N PRO A 12 14.40 -49.64 2.81
CA PRO A 12 14.51 -48.71 1.69
C PRO A 12 13.14 -48.23 1.17
N ARG A 13 12.11 -49.08 1.27
CA ARG A 13 10.74 -48.72 0.93
C ARG A 13 10.16 -47.67 1.87
N GLN A 14 10.43 -47.78 3.17
CA GLN A 14 9.99 -46.79 4.16
C GLN A 14 10.67 -45.42 3.94
N LEU A 15 11.94 -45.42 3.52
CA LEU A 15 12.64 -44.16 3.16
C LEU A 15 11.93 -43.44 2.01
N ILE A 16 11.65 -44.19 0.93
CA ILE A 16 10.99 -43.66 -0.27
C ILE A 16 9.61 -43.12 0.08
N THR A 17 8.81 -43.87 0.86
CA THR A 17 7.48 -43.42 1.27
C THR A 17 7.54 -42.12 2.05
N VAL A 18 8.45 -41.99 3.03
CA VAL A 18 8.58 -40.75 3.83
C VAL A 18 9.00 -39.57 2.97
N ILE A 19 9.97 -39.76 2.06
CA ILE A 19 10.41 -38.71 1.14
C ILE A 19 9.25 -38.26 0.24
N VAL A 20 8.53 -39.19 -0.39
CA VAL A 20 7.40 -38.85 -1.25
C VAL A 20 6.30 -38.12 -0.46
N LEU A 21 5.96 -38.59 0.74
CA LEU A 21 4.96 -37.95 1.59
C LEU A 21 5.40 -36.54 2.04
N ALA A 22 6.69 -36.35 2.32
CA ALA A 22 7.26 -35.07 2.72
C ALA A 22 7.24 -34.01 1.60
N PHE A 23 7.18 -34.41 0.33
CA PHE A 23 6.99 -33.48 -0.78
C PHE A 23 5.52 -33.33 -1.18
N VAL A 24 4.79 -34.44 -1.29
CA VAL A 24 3.40 -34.44 -1.78
C VAL A 24 2.46 -33.75 -0.78
N VAL A 25 2.62 -33.98 0.53
CA VAL A 25 1.71 -33.38 1.52
C VAL A 25 1.84 -31.87 1.57
N PRO A 26 3.05 -31.26 1.67
CA PRO A 26 3.17 -29.81 1.63
C PRO A 26 2.69 -29.19 0.30
N ILE A 27 2.97 -29.81 -0.85
CA ILE A 27 2.49 -29.31 -2.15
C ILE A 27 0.96 -29.32 -2.19
N THR A 28 0.34 -30.39 -1.72
CA THR A 28 -1.13 -30.51 -1.68
C THR A 28 -1.73 -29.48 -0.73
N ILE A 29 -1.13 -29.28 0.45
CA ILE A 29 -1.56 -28.27 1.43
C ILE A 29 -1.46 -26.86 0.83
N ILE A 30 -0.35 -26.52 0.17
CA ILE A 30 -0.18 -25.22 -0.50
C ILE A 30 -1.23 -25.04 -1.60
N GLY A 31 -1.47 -26.06 -2.43
CA GLY A 31 -2.52 -26.00 -3.46
C GLY A 31 -3.92 -25.79 -2.87
N LEU A 32 -4.24 -26.49 -1.78
CA LEU A 32 -5.49 -26.32 -1.04
C LEU A 32 -5.60 -24.92 -0.42
N LEU A 33 -4.52 -24.37 0.14
CA LEU A 33 -4.46 -23.01 0.67
C LEU A 33 -4.67 -21.96 -0.42
N VAL A 34 -4.03 -22.12 -1.59
CA VAL A 34 -4.23 -21.22 -2.74
C VAL A 34 -5.70 -21.26 -3.19
N LYS A 35 -6.29 -22.46 -3.30
CA LYS A 35 -7.72 -22.61 -3.61
C LYS A 35 -8.59 -21.96 -2.52
N PHE A 36 -8.27 -22.17 -1.25
CA PHE A 36 -9.02 -21.61 -0.12
C PHE A 36 -8.98 -20.07 -0.12
N VAL A 37 -7.80 -19.48 -0.31
CA VAL A 37 -7.62 -18.03 -0.38
C VAL A 37 -8.26 -17.45 -1.64
N GLY A 38 -8.15 -18.14 -2.78
CA GLY A 38 -8.76 -17.73 -4.05
C GLY A 38 -10.29 -17.87 -4.09
N ASN A 39 -10.86 -18.85 -3.36
CA ASN A 39 -12.29 -19.11 -3.28
C ASN A 39 -12.95 -18.41 -2.08
N SER A 40 -12.17 -17.76 -1.20
CA SER A 40 -12.71 -16.91 -0.15
C SER A 40 -13.25 -15.64 -0.80
N THR A 41 -14.57 -15.51 -0.83
CA THR A 41 -15.26 -14.35 -1.39
C THR A 41 -14.72 -13.07 -0.74
N ARG A 42 -14.07 -12.20 -1.52
CA ARG A 42 -13.76 -10.84 -1.09
C ARG A 42 -15.07 -10.05 -1.06
N THR A 43 -15.78 -10.01 0.07
CA THR A 43 -16.93 -9.12 0.25
C THR A 43 -16.45 -7.82 0.89
N GLY A 44 -16.19 -6.81 0.07
CA GLY A 44 -15.77 -5.47 0.45
C GLY A 44 -15.76 -4.55 -0.77
N ALA A 45 -15.85 -3.22 -0.56
CA ALA A 45 -15.84 -2.26 -1.66
C ALA A 45 -14.61 -2.45 -2.57
N GLY A 46 -14.83 -2.77 -3.84
CA GLY A 46 -13.76 -3.10 -4.81
C GLY A 46 -13.63 -4.59 -5.15
N ALA A 47 -14.49 -5.46 -4.63
CA ALA A 47 -14.58 -6.88 -5.02
C ALA A 47 -14.73 -7.06 -6.53
N ASP A 48 -15.42 -6.13 -7.18
CA ASP A 48 -15.72 -6.17 -8.62
C ASP A 48 -14.58 -5.61 -9.49
N ALA A 49 -13.49 -5.09 -8.90
CA ALA A 49 -12.44 -4.42 -9.65
C ALA A 49 -11.60 -5.37 -10.55
N MET A 50 -11.69 -6.68 -10.32
CA MET A 50 -11.00 -7.73 -11.09
C MET A 50 -11.97 -8.53 -11.98
N THR A 51 -13.24 -8.14 -12.07
CA THR A 51 -14.17 -8.83 -12.95
C THR A 51 -13.88 -8.44 -14.42
N PRO A 52 -14.03 -9.37 -15.37
CA PRO A 52 -13.88 -9.07 -16.80
C PRO A 52 -14.71 -7.86 -17.22
N GLU A 53 -15.89 -7.70 -16.63
CA GLU A 53 -16.83 -6.61 -16.92
C GLU A 53 -16.30 -5.24 -16.47
N ALA A 54 -15.61 -5.17 -15.33
CA ALA A 54 -15.02 -3.92 -14.83
C ALA A 54 -13.76 -3.51 -15.60
N ILE A 55 -13.06 -4.48 -16.21
CA ILE A 55 -11.91 -4.24 -17.09
C ILE A 55 -12.42 -3.71 -18.44
N GLU A 56 -13.43 -4.36 -19.02
CA GLU A 56 -14.09 -3.95 -20.27
C GLU A 56 -14.63 -2.50 -20.17
N ALA A 57 -15.25 -2.15 -19.05
CA ALA A 57 -15.77 -0.80 -18.79
C ALA A 57 -14.69 0.28 -18.74
N ARG A 58 -13.45 -0.06 -18.36
CA ARG A 58 -12.31 0.88 -18.33
C ARG A 58 -11.59 1.01 -19.67
N ILE A 59 -11.69 0.00 -20.52
CA ILE A 59 -11.10 -0.01 -21.87
C ILE A 59 -12.06 0.62 -22.89
N ARG A 60 -13.34 0.81 -22.53
CA ARG A 60 -14.33 1.41 -23.41
C ARG A 60 -13.93 2.84 -23.81
N PRO A 61 -13.89 3.16 -25.12
CA PRO A 61 -13.54 4.50 -25.58
C PRO A 61 -14.58 5.52 -25.11
N VAL A 62 -14.10 6.63 -24.54
CA VAL A 62 -14.90 7.70 -23.92
C VAL A 62 -15.43 8.74 -24.91
N ALA A 63 -15.01 8.65 -26.18
CA ALA A 63 -15.40 9.57 -27.23
C ALA A 63 -16.29 8.82 -28.24
N GLY A 64 -17.60 8.99 -28.13
CA GLY A 64 -18.47 8.82 -29.28
C GLY A 64 -18.29 10.04 -30.18
N PHE A 65 -17.55 9.91 -31.26
CA PHE A 65 -17.49 10.94 -32.29
C PHE A 65 -18.53 10.60 -33.35
N GLU A 66 -19.57 11.43 -33.44
CA GLU A 66 -20.45 11.49 -34.60
C GLU A 66 -19.63 12.09 -35.75
N LEU A 67 -19.22 11.25 -36.68
CA LEU A 67 -18.61 11.70 -37.93
C LEU A 67 -19.72 12.27 -38.81
N ALA A 68 -19.83 13.60 -38.85
CA ALA A 68 -20.64 14.29 -39.85
C ALA A 68 -19.99 14.08 -41.23
N ASP A 69 -20.69 13.37 -42.11
CA ASP A 69 -20.34 13.21 -43.51
C ASP A 69 -20.41 14.57 -44.23
N ALA A 70 -19.37 14.93 -44.99
CA ALA A 70 -19.25 16.22 -45.67
C ALA A 70 -20.15 16.35 -46.91
N SER A 71 -21.06 15.40 -47.17
CA SER A 71 -21.95 15.39 -48.34
C SER A 71 -23.43 15.30 -47.97
N ALA A 72 -23.97 16.33 -47.30
CA ALA A 72 -25.41 16.54 -47.20
C ALA A 72 -25.78 18.02 -47.44
N PRO A 73 -26.83 18.33 -48.23
CA PRO A 73 -27.15 19.70 -48.60
C PRO A 73 -27.85 20.43 -47.45
N ALA A 74 -27.51 21.70 -47.32
CA ALA A 74 -28.00 22.60 -46.28
C ALA A 74 -29.51 22.84 -46.36
N ALA A 75 -30.20 22.75 -45.22
CA ALA A 75 -31.38 23.57 -44.94
C ALA A 75 -31.72 23.68 -43.44
N SER A 76 -31.82 24.93 -42.98
CA SER A 76 -32.65 25.46 -41.88
C SER A 76 -32.27 25.16 -40.41
N ALA A 77 -31.58 26.13 -39.80
CA ALA A 77 -31.78 26.54 -38.40
C ALA A 77 -33.06 27.43 -38.31
N PRO A 78 -33.66 27.66 -37.12
CA PRO A 78 -33.09 28.52 -36.07
C PRO A 78 -33.35 27.94 -34.65
N ALA A 79 -32.95 28.46 -33.49
CA ALA A 79 -32.61 29.80 -33.05
C ALA A 79 -31.87 29.74 -31.69
N ALA A 80 -31.11 30.82 -31.41
CA ALA A 80 -30.92 31.46 -30.11
C ALA A 80 -29.99 30.82 -29.03
N ALA A 81 -28.73 31.29 -29.08
CA ALA A 81 -27.81 31.56 -27.96
C ALA A 81 -28.43 32.55 -26.91
N PRO A 82 -27.85 32.76 -25.70
CA PRO A 82 -26.42 33.01 -25.53
C PRO A 82 -25.72 32.49 -24.25
N ALA A 83 -24.40 32.54 -24.38
CA ALA A 83 -23.39 32.45 -23.34
C ALA A 83 -23.50 33.55 -22.27
N ALA A 84 -23.04 33.24 -21.06
CA ALA A 84 -22.48 34.19 -20.10
C ALA A 84 -21.38 33.42 -19.33
N ALA A 85 -20.11 33.60 -19.69
CA ALA A 85 -19.22 34.68 -19.23
C ALA A 85 -18.90 34.58 -17.72
N ALA A 86 -17.61 34.33 -17.45
CA ALA A 86 -16.98 34.36 -16.13
C ALA A 86 -17.12 35.72 -15.43
N PRO A 87 -16.83 35.78 -14.11
CA PRO A 87 -15.67 36.58 -13.75
C PRO A 87 -14.83 36.01 -12.59
N ALA A 88 -13.51 36.02 -12.76
CA ALA A 88 -12.59 36.57 -11.76
C ALA A 88 -12.26 38.01 -12.22
N PRO A 89 -11.75 38.96 -11.39
CA PRO A 89 -11.06 38.81 -10.11
C PRO A 89 -11.46 39.85 -9.03
N ALA A 90 -10.98 39.70 -7.79
CA ALA A 90 -10.70 40.84 -6.91
C ALA A 90 -9.76 40.42 -5.77
N ALA A 91 -8.54 40.94 -5.82
CA ALA A 91 -7.60 40.99 -4.71
C ALA A 91 -7.77 42.31 -3.95
N THR A 92 -7.65 42.31 -2.63
CA THR A 92 -7.21 43.45 -1.78
C THR A 92 -7.18 43.01 -0.31
N PRO A 93 -6.44 43.67 0.60
CA PRO A 93 -5.00 43.94 0.62
C PRO A 93 -4.33 43.37 1.91
N ALA A 94 -3.01 43.51 1.98
CA ALA A 94 -2.18 43.22 3.15
C ALA A 94 -2.57 44.06 4.39
N ALA A 95 -2.47 43.45 5.57
CA ALA A 95 -2.33 44.15 6.85
C ALA A 95 -1.47 43.32 7.82
N ALA A 96 -0.22 43.75 8.00
CA ALA A 96 0.54 43.64 9.24
C ALA A 96 0.59 45.07 9.86
N PRO A 97 0.92 45.29 11.15
CA PRO A 97 1.59 44.38 12.08
C PRO A 97 0.98 44.35 13.50
N ALA A 98 1.37 43.37 14.32
CA ALA A 98 1.33 43.51 15.77
C ALA A 98 2.57 42.84 16.37
N ALA A 99 3.34 43.64 17.08
CA ALA A 99 4.60 43.29 17.69
C ALA A 99 4.43 42.41 18.94
N ALA A 100 5.41 41.54 19.12
CA ALA A 100 6.01 41.14 20.39
C ALA A 100 5.11 40.58 21.50
N ALA A 101 5.07 39.24 21.59
CA ALA A 101 5.06 38.55 22.86
C ALA A 101 6.33 37.68 22.94
N ALA A 102 7.12 37.90 23.99
CA ALA A 102 8.38 37.21 24.27
C ALA A 102 8.21 35.68 24.30
N PRO A 103 9.21 34.88 23.85
CA PRO A 103 9.14 33.44 24.01
C PRO A 103 9.24 33.09 25.50
N ALA A 104 8.16 32.54 26.04
CA ALA A 104 8.20 31.74 27.27
C ALA A 104 9.23 30.62 27.09
N PRO A 105 9.97 30.23 28.14
CA PRO A 105 11.05 29.24 28.01
C PRO A 105 10.50 27.94 27.44
N ALA A 106 11.11 27.49 26.34
CA ALA A 106 10.83 26.20 25.73
C ALA A 106 11.04 25.10 26.77
N ALA A 107 9.93 24.48 27.18
CA ALA A 107 9.95 23.21 27.88
C ALA A 107 10.66 22.16 26.98
N PRO A 108 11.46 21.25 27.55
CA PRO A 108 12.23 20.32 26.76
C PRO A 108 11.29 19.29 26.11
N ALA A 109 11.12 19.34 24.79
CA ALA A 109 10.68 18.19 24.01
C ALA A 109 11.92 17.56 23.39
N PRO A 110 12.35 16.37 23.87
CA PRO A 110 12.38 15.22 22.96
C PRO A 110 12.20 13.85 23.67
N ALA A 111 11.23 13.69 24.57
CA ALA A 111 10.95 12.36 25.15
C ALA A 111 10.03 11.50 24.28
N ALA A 112 9.11 12.11 23.53
CA ALA A 112 8.08 11.41 22.76
C ALA A 112 8.61 10.76 21.46
N SER A 113 9.50 11.42 20.71
CA SER A 113 10.04 10.89 19.44
C SER A 113 11.09 9.78 19.62
N ALA A 114 11.80 9.76 20.75
CA ALA A 114 12.72 8.66 21.08
C ALA A 114 11.95 7.39 21.49
N ALA A 115 10.86 7.56 22.24
CA ALA A 115 9.95 6.46 22.61
C ALA A 115 9.20 5.91 21.39
N SER A 116 8.73 6.79 20.47
CA SER A 116 8.13 6.34 19.19
C SER A 116 9.16 5.65 18.30
N SER A 117 10.41 6.10 18.28
CA SER A 117 11.48 5.45 17.49
C SER A 117 11.88 4.08 18.03
N ALA A 118 11.90 3.87 19.35
CA ALA A 118 12.22 2.58 19.96
C ALA A 118 11.11 1.54 19.73
N GLU A 119 9.85 1.91 19.94
CA GLU A 119 8.71 1.05 19.63
C GLU A 119 8.59 0.81 18.11
N GLY A 120 8.82 1.86 17.31
CA GLY A 120 8.85 1.78 15.86
C GLY A 120 9.89 0.80 15.34
N LYS A 121 11.10 0.81 15.92
CA LYS A 121 12.14 -0.18 15.60
C LYS A 121 11.70 -1.60 15.95
N LYS A 122 11.08 -1.81 17.12
CA LYS A 122 10.61 -3.13 17.54
C LYS A 122 9.54 -3.69 16.59
N VAL A 123 8.58 -2.86 16.19
CA VAL A 123 7.56 -3.24 15.21
C VAL A 123 8.18 -3.50 13.84
N TYR A 124 9.14 -2.66 13.42
CA TYR A 124 9.88 -2.85 12.19
C TYR A 124 10.61 -4.18 12.16
N ASP A 125 11.43 -4.48 13.17
CA ASP A 125 12.21 -5.71 13.26
C ASP A 125 11.31 -6.97 13.26
N ALA A 126 10.17 -6.89 13.94
CA ALA A 126 9.26 -8.02 14.10
C ALA A 126 8.36 -8.28 12.88
N THR A 127 7.96 -7.24 12.13
CA THR A 127 6.93 -7.34 11.09
C THR A 127 7.38 -6.78 9.75
N CYS A 128 7.91 -5.55 9.72
CA CYS A 128 8.14 -4.82 8.48
C CYS A 128 9.44 -5.25 7.76
N MET A 129 10.46 -5.63 8.53
CA MET A 129 11.80 -5.97 8.04
C MET A 129 11.79 -7.14 7.06
N VAL A 130 10.86 -8.09 7.22
CA VAL A 130 10.71 -9.27 6.37
C VAL A 130 10.67 -8.90 4.88
N CYS A 131 10.02 -7.79 4.55
CA CYS A 131 9.94 -7.29 3.18
C CYS A 131 10.85 -6.08 2.94
N HIS A 132 10.95 -5.16 3.89
CA HIS A 132 11.62 -3.87 3.68
C HIS A 132 13.13 -3.87 3.94
N ALA A 133 13.73 -4.93 4.50
CA ALA A 133 15.19 -5.01 4.58
C ALA A 133 15.82 -5.27 3.21
N THR A 134 15.26 -6.21 2.45
CA THR A 134 15.84 -6.69 1.18
C THR A 134 15.02 -6.31 -0.05
N GLY A 135 13.83 -5.74 0.14
CA GLY A 135 12.95 -5.29 -0.95
C GLY A 135 12.17 -6.43 -1.59
N VAL A 136 11.67 -7.37 -0.78
CA VAL A 136 10.85 -8.50 -1.25
C VAL A 136 9.65 -8.00 -2.04
N ALA A 137 9.37 -8.63 -3.19
CA ALA A 137 8.28 -8.24 -4.09
C ALA A 137 8.28 -6.76 -4.53
N GLY A 138 9.46 -6.12 -4.56
CA GLY A 138 9.59 -4.71 -4.93
C GLY A 138 9.27 -3.74 -3.78
N ALA A 139 9.28 -4.21 -2.54
CA ALA A 139 9.15 -3.34 -1.37
C ALA A 139 10.30 -2.30 -1.34
N PRO A 140 10.02 -1.03 -0.98
CA PRO A 140 11.07 -0.03 -0.84
C PRO A 140 11.99 -0.41 0.31
N LYS A 141 13.29 -0.54 0.02
CA LYS A 141 14.30 -0.92 1.02
C LYS A 141 14.49 0.19 2.03
N THR A 142 14.49 -0.12 3.32
CA THR A 142 14.82 0.85 4.37
C THR A 142 16.23 1.39 4.14
N GLY A 143 16.40 2.71 4.19
CA GLY A 143 17.67 3.38 3.90
C GLY A 143 17.91 3.73 2.42
N ASP A 144 17.11 3.22 1.48
CA ASP A 144 17.24 3.54 0.06
C ASP A 144 16.63 4.92 -0.28
N LYS A 145 17.44 5.98 -0.14
CA LYS A 145 16.98 7.36 -0.39
C LYS A 145 16.38 7.54 -1.79
N GLY A 146 16.84 6.80 -2.80
CA GLY A 146 16.30 6.87 -4.16
C GLY A 146 14.90 6.30 -4.27
N ALA A 147 14.65 5.13 -3.68
CA ALA A 147 13.34 4.51 -3.65
C ALA A 147 12.32 5.30 -2.80
N TRP A 148 12.79 5.97 -1.75
CA TRP A 148 11.95 6.70 -0.78
C TRP A 148 11.65 8.15 -1.16
N ALA A 149 12.49 8.83 -1.95
CA ALA A 149 12.25 10.21 -2.37
C ALA A 149 10.85 10.47 -2.96
N PRO A 150 10.36 9.72 -3.97
CA PRO A 150 9.01 9.94 -4.52
C PRO A 150 7.89 9.52 -3.55
N ARG A 151 8.18 8.73 -2.52
CA ARG A 151 7.22 8.30 -1.50
C ARG A 151 7.04 9.36 -0.43
N MET A 152 8.15 9.97 0.00
CA MET A 152 8.12 11.09 0.92
C MET A 152 7.39 12.30 0.33
N ALA A 153 7.41 12.48 -1.00
CA ALA A 153 6.63 13.52 -1.67
C ALA A 153 5.10 13.39 -1.47
N ALA A 154 4.60 12.18 -1.20
CA ALA A 154 3.19 11.97 -0.83
C ALA A 154 2.88 12.39 0.62
N GLY A 155 3.88 12.61 1.45
CA GLY A 155 3.73 12.94 2.87
C GLY A 155 3.66 11.72 3.79
N GLU A 156 4.04 11.90 5.05
CA GLU A 156 4.10 10.83 6.05
C GLU A 156 2.73 10.21 6.34
N ASP A 157 1.69 11.03 6.50
CA ASP A 157 0.35 10.53 6.81
C ASP A 157 -0.21 9.62 5.70
N THR A 158 0.11 9.92 4.44
CA THR A 158 -0.27 9.05 3.32
C THR A 158 0.49 7.72 3.37
N LEU A 159 1.77 7.72 3.77
CA LEU A 159 2.54 6.49 3.96
C LEU A 159 1.98 5.64 5.11
N VAL A 160 1.62 6.27 6.23
CA VAL A 160 0.98 5.60 7.36
C VAL A 160 -0.37 5.02 6.95
N LYS A 161 -1.20 5.78 6.22
CA LYS A 161 -2.48 5.28 5.71
C LYS A 161 -2.31 4.05 4.81
N HIS A 162 -1.39 4.11 3.85
CA HIS A 162 -1.09 2.95 3.00
C HIS A 162 -0.53 1.76 3.79
N ALA A 163 0.21 2.01 4.87
CA ALA A 163 0.71 0.95 5.73
C ALA A 163 -0.40 0.28 6.56
N ILE A 164 -1.42 1.04 6.98
CA ILE A 164 -2.59 0.53 7.70
C ILE A 164 -3.53 -0.21 6.75
N ASP A 165 -3.91 0.42 5.65
CA ASP A 165 -4.90 -0.09 4.68
C ASP A 165 -4.31 -1.18 3.77
N GLY A 166 -2.99 -1.22 3.61
CA GLY A 166 -2.30 -2.03 2.62
C GLY A 166 -2.22 -1.33 1.26
N LEU A 167 -1.18 -1.64 0.50
CA LEU A 167 -0.98 -1.08 -0.85
C LEU A 167 -0.23 -2.07 -1.74
N ARG A 168 -0.84 -2.45 -2.85
CA ARG A 168 -0.27 -3.41 -3.82
C ARG A 168 0.08 -4.74 -3.12
N ALA A 169 1.36 -5.12 -3.11
CA ALA A 169 1.86 -6.33 -2.46
C ALA A 169 2.06 -6.18 -0.94
N MET A 170 1.92 -4.97 -0.38
CA MET A 170 2.01 -4.72 1.06
C MET A 170 0.65 -5.00 1.71
N PRO A 171 0.53 -6.03 2.58
CA PRO A 171 -0.71 -6.34 3.27
C PRO A 171 -1.10 -5.26 4.30
N PRO A 172 -2.38 -5.15 4.68
CA PRO A 172 -2.84 -4.25 5.73
C PRO A 172 -2.07 -4.45 7.03
N ARG A 173 -1.64 -3.35 7.66
CA ARG A 173 -0.80 -3.33 8.87
C ARG A 173 0.44 -4.23 8.78
N GLY A 174 1.04 -4.34 7.59
CA GLY A 174 2.21 -5.20 7.35
C GLY A 174 1.94 -6.70 7.55
N GLY A 175 0.66 -7.12 7.49
CA GLY A 175 0.25 -8.52 7.67
C GLY A 175 0.02 -8.90 9.14
N ASN A 176 0.17 -7.96 10.07
CA ASN A 176 -0.07 -8.16 11.48
C ASN A 176 -1.29 -7.34 11.95
N ALA A 177 -2.46 -7.95 11.92
CA ALA A 177 -3.72 -7.31 12.32
C ALA A 177 -3.79 -6.89 13.80
N LYS A 178 -2.83 -7.31 14.63
CA LYS A 178 -2.76 -6.95 16.06
C LYS A 178 -2.07 -5.61 16.31
N LEU A 179 -1.38 -5.05 15.30
CA LEU A 179 -0.75 -3.74 15.46
C LEU A 179 -1.81 -2.65 15.55
N SER A 180 -1.63 -1.75 16.51
CA SER A 180 -2.40 -0.50 16.55
C SER A 180 -1.90 0.47 15.49
N ASP A 181 -2.74 1.42 15.10
CA ASP A 181 -2.36 2.44 14.11
C ASP A 181 -1.19 3.29 14.60
N ALA A 182 -1.08 3.51 15.91
CA ALA A 182 0.06 4.18 16.54
C ALA A 182 1.37 3.39 16.37
N GLN A 183 1.32 2.05 16.50
CA GLN A 183 2.49 1.19 16.28
C GLN A 183 2.89 1.15 14.80
N VAL A 184 1.93 1.14 13.89
CA VAL A 184 2.21 1.22 12.45
C VAL A 184 2.85 2.57 12.11
N ARG A 185 2.32 3.68 12.65
CA ARG A 185 2.91 5.01 12.48
C ARG A 185 4.35 5.06 12.98
N ALA A 186 4.60 4.58 14.21
CA ALA A 186 5.94 4.53 14.79
C ALA A 186 6.92 3.73 13.91
N ALA A 187 6.48 2.62 13.32
CA ALA A 187 7.31 1.83 12.40
C ALA A 187 7.65 2.59 11.11
N VAL A 188 6.68 3.32 10.54
CA VAL A 188 6.91 4.18 9.37
C VAL A 188 7.90 5.31 9.71
N GLU A 189 7.73 5.97 10.85
CA GLU A 189 8.66 6.98 11.35
C GLU A 189 10.09 6.42 11.47
N HIS A 190 10.25 5.21 12.01
CA HIS A 190 11.55 4.54 12.11
C HIS A 190 12.20 4.33 10.73
N MET A 191 11.42 3.88 9.73
CA MET A 191 11.92 3.68 8.38
C MET A 191 12.30 4.99 7.69
N LEU A 192 11.55 6.07 7.93
CA LEU A 192 11.86 7.41 7.43
C LEU A 192 13.06 8.03 8.17
N ALA A 193 13.25 7.71 9.44
CA ALA A 193 14.43 8.14 10.20
C ALA A 193 15.71 7.53 9.63
N ALA A 194 15.67 6.30 9.12
CA ALA A 194 16.81 5.65 8.44
C ALA A 194 17.23 6.32 7.11
N LEU A 195 16.46 7.29 6.61
CA LEU A 195 16.76 8.04 5.38
C LEU A 195 17.49 9.36 5.66
N LYS A 196 17.56 9.79 6.92
CA LYS A 196 18.32 10.97 7.33
C LYS A 196 19.80 10.61 7.34
#